data_AF-A0A536VUF3-F1
#
_entry.id   AF-A0A536VUF3-F1
#
_cell.length_a   1.000
_cell.length_b   1.000
_cell.length_c   1.000
_cell.angle_alpha   90.00
_cell.angle_beta   90.00
_cell.angle_gamma   90.00
#
_symmetry.space_group_name_H-M   'P 1'
#
loop_
_entity.id
_entity.type
_entity.pdbx_description
1 polymer ?
#
loop_
_entity_poly.entity_id
_entity_poly.type
_entity_poly.pdbx_seq_one_letter_code
_entity_poly.pdbx_strand_id
1 'polypeptide(L)' 'RALDLDNQGLFTWWPPWRNMRQRNIGWRIDYILASRAIAERATRCTVLADVGTSDHAPIMMTTA' A
#
# COMPACT_ATOMS: atom_id res chain seq x y z
N ARG A 1 -1.20 1.19 -8.64
CA ARG A 1 -1.86 2.51 -8.50
C ARG A 1 -3.19 2.62 -9.28
N ALA A 2 -3.52 1.68 -10.18
CA ALA A 2 -4.70 1.76 -11.06
C ALA A 2 -6.07 1.96 -10.36
N LEU A 3 -6.20 1.60 -9.07
CA LEU A 3 -7.45 1.69 -8.32
C LEU A 3 -7.55 2.91 -7.39
N ASP A 4 -6.44 3.63 -7.18
CA ASP A 4 -6.39 4.80 -6.30
C ASP A 4 -5.24 5.72 -6.75
N LEU A 5 -5.48 6.42 -7.86
CA LEU A 5 -4.46 7.16 -8.61
C LEU A 5 -4.03 8.45 -7.90
N ASP A 6 -4.99 9.16 -7.31
CA ASP A 6 -4.80 10.51 -6.76
C ASP A 6 -4.42 10.51 -5.27
N ASN A 7 -4.47 9.35 -4.61
CA ASN A 7 -4.08 9.24 -3.22
C ASN A 7 -2.55 9.30 -3.06
N GLN A 8 -2.10 10.43 -2.53
CA GLN A 8 -0.69 10.71 -2.24
C GLN A 8 -0.23 10.11 -0.91
N GLY A 9 -1.15 9.60 -0.08
CA GLY A 9 -0.85 9.05 1.24
C GLY A 9 -0.53 7.56 1.25
N LEU A 10 -0.43 6.90 0.10
CA LEU A 10 -0.26 5.44 -0.01
C LEU A 10 1.20 5.00 0.08
N PHE A 11 1.86 5.30 1.21
CA PHE A 11 3.15 4.70 1.53
C PHE A 11 2.96 3.31 2.12
N THR A 12 3.95 2.44 1.91
CA THR A 12 3.97 1.06 2.45
C THR A 12 5.15 0.84 3.36
N TRP A 13 6.11 1.76 3.36
CA TRP A 13 7.27 1.77 4.22
C TRP A 13 7.50 3.15 4.81
N TRP A 14 7.92 3.20 6.06
CA TRP A 14 8.30 4.43 6.75
C TRP A 14 9.56 4.19 7.57
N PRO A 15 10.49 5.17 7.64
CA PRO A 15 11.61 5.08 8.56
C PRO A 15 11.12 4.86 10.00
N PRO A 16 11.77 3.99 10.80
CA PRO A 16 11.31 3.66 12.15
C PRO A 16 11.55 4.78 13.18
N TRP A 17 12.25 5.85 12.80
CA TRP A 17 12.54 7.00 13.68
C TRP A 17 11.61 8.18 13.42
N ARG A 18 11.55 9.11 14.39
CA ARG A 18 10.85 10.41 14.27
C ARG A 18 9.36 10.32 13.90
N ASN A 19 8.70 9.22 14.26
CA ASN A 19 7.28 8.98 14.04
C ASN A 19 6.85 9.17 12.57
N MET A 20 7.69 8.72 11.63
CA MET A 20 7.45 8.94 10.21
C MET A 20 6.18 8.24 9.70
N ARG A 21 5.82 7.08 10.27
CA ARG A 21 4.53 6.42 9.99
C ARG A 21 3.34 7.29 10.38
N GLN A 22 3.33 7.83 11.60
CA GLN A 22 2.25 8.69 12.09
C GLN A 22 2.15 10.00 11.32
N ARG A 23 3.28 10.52 10.84
CA ARG A 23 3.36 11.72 9.99
C ARG A 23 3.07 11.43 8.51
N ASN A 24 2.91 10.16 8.17
CA ASN A 24 2.79 9.66 6.81
C ASN A 24 3.87 10.19 5.86
N ILE A 25 5.15 10.06 6.25
CA ILE A 25 6.30 10.42 5.42
C ILE A 25 7.09 9.14 5.14
N GLY A 26 6.97 8.62 3.94
CA GLY A 26 7.49 7.31 3.61
C GLY A 26 7.58 7.11 2.11
N TRP A 27 7.86 5.87 1.73
CA TRP A 27 7.96 5.48 0.33
C TRP A 27 6.92 4.40 0.02
N ARG A 28 6.53 4.32 -1.25
CA ARG A 28 5.74 3.20 -1.77
C ARG A 28 6.69 2.26 -2.48
N ILE A 29 7.03 1.15 -1.82
CA ILE A 29 8.00 0.18 -2.35
C ILE A 29 7.48 -1.25 -2.40
N ASP A 30 6.25 -1.48 -1.93
CA ASP A 30 5.58 -2.77 -1.98
C ASP A 30 4.46 -2.74 -3.02
N TYR A 31 4.42 -3.75 -3.90
CA TYR A 31 3.50 -3.81 -5.04
C TYR A 31 2.91 -5.20 -5.25
N ILE A 32 1.63 -5.23 -5.63
CA ILE A 32 1.01 -6.40 -6.26
C ILE A 32 1.05 -6.16 -7.76
N LEU A 33 1.87 -6.95 -8.46
CA LEU A 33 1.93 -6.97 -9.92
C LEU A 33 1.21 -8.22 -10.39
N ALA A 34 0.36 -8.06 -11.40
CA ALA A 34 -0.48 -9.14 -11.90
C ALA A 34 -0.60 -9.08 -13.42
N SER A 35 -0.88 -10.23 -14.04
CA SER A 35 -1.27 -10.27 -15.45
C SER A 35 -2.58 -9.51 -15.67
N ARG A 36 -2.82 -9.07 -16.91
CA ARG A 36 -4.01 -8.29 -17.26
C ARG A 36 -5.31 -8.95 -16.80
N ALA A 37 -5.47 -10.24 -17.04
CA ALA A 37 -6.68 -10.99 -16.66
C ALA A 37 -6.95 -11.00 -15.14
N ILE A 38 -5.90 -11.00 -14.31
CA ILE A 38 -6.04 -10.91 -12.85
C ILE A 38 -6.29 -9.46 -12.44
N ALA A 39 -5.56 -8.51 -13.02
CA ALA A 39 -5.68 -7.09 -12.72
C ALA A 39 -7.09 -6.55 -13.02
N GLU A 40 -7.73 -7.01 -14.09
CA GLU A 40 -9.11 -6.64 -14.47
C GLU A 40 -10.16 -7.13 -13.46
N ARG A 41 -9.84 -8.14 -12.63
CA ARG A 41 -10.71 -8.62 -11.55
C ARG A 41 -10.51 -7.90 -10.23
N ALA A 42 -9.48 -7.06 -10.10
CA ALA A 42 -9.17 -6.36 -8.86
C ALA A 42 -10.21 -5.27 -8.60
N THR A 43 -10.93 -5.37 -7.47
CA THR A 43 -11.96 -4.41 -7.06
C THR A 43 -11.45 -3.42 -6.03
N ARG A 44 -10.42 -3.79 -5.25
CA ARG A 44 -9.79 -2.93 -4.25
C ARG A 44 -8.32 -3.29 -4.09
N CYS A 45 -7.49 -2.28 -3.83
CA CYS A 45 -6.11 -2.46 -3.39
C CYS A 45 -5.82 -1.47 -2.26
N THR A 46 -5.55 -1.97 -1.06
CA THR A 46 -5.39 -1.13 0.15
C THR A 46 -4.02 -1.35 0.78
N VAL A 47 -3.48 -0.29 1.39
CA VAL A 47 -2.39 -0.40 2.36
C VAL A 47 -3.02 -0.55 3.74
N LEU A 48 -2.55 -1.51 4.53
CA LEU A 48 -3.00 -1.76 5.91
C LEU A 48 -2.02 -1.12 6.90
N ALA A 49 -1.92 0.22 6.88
CA ALA A 49 -0.89 0.97 7.61
C ALA A 49 -0.89 0.77 9.14
N ASP A 50 -2.06 0.44 9.71
CA ASP A 50 -2.25 0.20 11.14
C ASP A 50 -1.95 -1.24 11.57
N VAL A 51 -1.59 -2.13 10.64
CA VAL A 51 -1.37 -3.55 10.91
C VAL A 51 0.11 -3.83 11.13
N GLY A 52 0.41 -4.52 12.24
CA GLY A 52 1.73 -5.08 12.53
C GLY A 52 2.73 -4.09 13.13
N THR A 53 3.98 -4.55 13.26
CA THR A 53 5.10 -3.80 13.88
C THR A 53 6.32 -3.66 13.00
N SER A 54 6.29 -4.19 11.77
CA SER A 54 7.34 -3.95 10.77
C SER A 54 7.36 -2.48 10.37
N ASP A 55 8.50 -1.99 9.89
CA ASP A 55 8.65 -0.72 9.20
C ASP A 55 7.85 -0.66 7.88
N HIS A 56 7.50 -1.82 7.33
CA HIS A 56 6.53 -1.98 6.25
C HIS A 56 5.09 -2.20 6.76
N ALA A 57 4.11 -1.88 5.92
CA ALA A 57 2.71 -2.24 6.08
C ALA A 57 2.29 -3.21 4.96
N PRO A 58 1.44 -4.22 5.27
CA PRO A 58 0.91 -5.10 4.26
C PRO A 58 0.09 -4.36 3.20
N ILE A 59 0.15 -4.85 1.97
CA ILE A 59 -0.76 -4.47 0.90
C ILE A 59 -1.71 -5.63 0.61
N MET A 60 -2.99 -5.32 0.41
CA MET A 60 -4.02 -6.32 0.16
C MET A 60 -4.80 -5.94 -1.10
N MET A 61 -4.96 -6.91 -2.00
CA MET A 61 -5.84 -6.82 -3.16
C MET A 61 -7.05 -7.71 -2.95
N THR A 62 -8.24 -7.18 -3.24
CA THR A 62 -9.50 -7.93 -3.29
C THR A 62 -9.91 -8.09 -4.75
N THR A 63 -10.33 -9.30 -5.13
CA THR A 63 -10.82 -9.61 -6.48
C THR A 63 -12.30 -10.00 -6.45
N ALA A 64 -13.02 -9.71 -7.53
CA ALA A 64 -14.37 -10.25 -7.77
C ALA A 64 -14.34 -11.72 -8.22
#